data_AF-A0A965CSV6-F1
#
_entry.id   AF-A0A965CSV6-F1
#
_cell.length_a   1.000
_cell.length_b   1.000
_cell.length_c   1.000
_cell.angle_alpha   90.00
_cell.angle_beta   90.00
_cell.angle_gamma   90.00
#
_symmetry.space_group_name_H-M   'P 1'
#
loop_
_entity.id
_entity.type
_entity.pdbx_description
1 polymer ?
#
loop_
_entity_poly.entity_id
_entity_poly.type
_entity_poly.pdbx_seq_one_letter_code
_entity_poly.pdbx_strand_id
1 'polypeptide(L)'
;MVLNQNDHRQKLLEEGYCVFESVFLPEELSRIKEVSLKALSELPPAHRERNKSQGSLILIADYPEFSDLIAHPALFKVFHDLGFADTRFSSGYIISKPVQSPALFWHQDWWGWGDPISYTDQIAQVFVMIYLQDTAKNNGCLRVLPG
;
A
#
# COMPACT_ATOMS: atom_id res chain seq x y z
N MET A 1 -12.90 -6.31 -18.73
CA MET A 1 -14.19 -5.77 -18.26
C MET A 1 -13.87 -4.39 -17.72
N VAL A 2 -14.34 -3.31 -18.36
CA VAL A 2 -14.02 -1.94 -17.94
C VAL A 2 -14.86 -1.66 -16.70
N LEU A 3 -14.24 -1.66 -15.52
CA LEU A 3 -14.90 -1.31 -14.27
C LEU A 3 -15.24 0.18 -14.32
N ASN A 4 -16.54 0.51 -14.34
CA ASN A 4 -17.03 1.89 -14.29
C ASN A 4 -16.56 2.56 -12.98
N GLN A 5 -16.21 3.84 -13.03
CA GLN A 5 -15.72 4.63 -11.87
C GLN A 5 -16.53 4.44 -10.57
N ASN A 6 -17.85 4.23 -10.68
CA ASN A 6 -18.74 4.00 -9.54
C ASN A 6 -18.45 2.70 -8.76
N ASP A 7 -17.89 1.67 -9.40
CA ASP A 7 -17.75 0.35 -8.78
C ASP A 7 -16.61 0.30 -7.73
N HIS A 8 -15.46 0.93 -7.98
CA HIS A 8 -14.35 0.91 -7.02
C HIS A 8 -14.66 1.74 -5.77
N ARG A 9 -15.30 2.90 -5.92
CA ARG A 9 -15.72 3.71 -4.78
C ARG A 9 -16.77 2.98 -3.94
N GLN A 10 -17.75 2.35 -4.58
CA GLN A 10 -18.76 1.57 -3.88
C GLN A 10 -18.13 0.40 -3.12
N LYS A 11 -17.24 -0.36 -3.76
CA LYS A 11 -16.47 -1.43 -3.10
C LYS A 11 -15.66 -0.93 -1.92
N LEU A 12 -14.98 0.21 -2.05
CA LEU A 12 -14.23 0.79 -0.93
C LEU A 12 -15.15 1.11 0.26
N LEU A 13 -16.36 1.61 0.00
CA LEU A 13 -17.34 1.96 1.04
C LEU A 13 -18.01 0.74 1.66
N GLU A 14 -18.28 -0.30 0.88
CA GLU A 14 -19.01 -1.51 1.33
C GLU A 14 -18.10 -2.62 1.88
N GLU A 15 -16.88 -2.74 1.34
CA GLU A 15 -15.95 -3.80 1.70
C GLU A 15 -14.72 -3.29 2.48
N GLY A 16 -14.54 -1.97 2.59
CA GLY A 16 -13.36 -1.36 3.22
C GLY A 16 -12.08 -1.45 2.38
N TYR A 17 -12.13 -2.00 1.17
CA TYR A 17 -11.02 -2.05 0.22
C TYR A 17 -11.51 -2.09 -1.24
N CYS A 18 -10.60 -1.81 -2.17
CA CYS A 18 -10.83 -2.03 -3.59
C CYS A 18 -9.48 -2.35 -4.27
N VAL A 19 -9.52 -2.93 -5.46
CA VAL A 19 -8.32 -3.33 -6.21
C VAL A 19 -8.34 -2.67 -7.57
N PHE A 20 -7.29 -1.91 -7.88
CA PHE A 20 -7.06 -1.39 -9.22
C PHE A 20 -5.98 -2.24 -9.91
N GLU A 21 -6.35 -2.82 -11.05
CA GLU A 21 -5.42 -3.60 -11.87
C GLU A 21 -4.73 -2.70 -12.89
N SER A 22 -3.45 -2.96 -13.15
CA SER A 22 -2.67 -2.31 -14.22
C SER A 22 -2.68 -0.77 -14.17
N VAL A 23 -2.61 -0.20 -12.95
CA VAL A 23 -2.52 1.27 -12.75
C VAL A 23 -1.24 1.85 -13.33
N PHE A 24 -0.15 1.09 -13.22
CA PHE A 24 1.18 1.47 -13.70
C PHE A 24 1.66 0.43 -14.71
N LEU A 25 2.41 0.91 -15.70
CA LEU A 25 3.19 0.06 -16.58
C LEU A 25 4.43 -0.46 -15.83
N PRO A 26 4.91 -1.68 -16.11
CA PRO A 26 6.09 -2.23 -15.45
C PRO A 26 7.33 -1.33 -15.52
N GLU A 27 7.50 -0.63 -16.63
CA GLU A 27 8.59 0.33 -16.86
C GLU A 27 8.49 1.56 -15.95
N GLU A 28 7.29 2.02 -15.61
CA GLU A 28 7.07 3.16 -14.69
C GLU A 28 7.49 2.79 -13.26
N LEU A 29 7.39 1.51 -12.89
CA LEU A 29 7.79 1.01 -11.57
C LEU A 29 9.24 0.51 -11.51
N SER A 30 9.93 0.42 -12.66
CA SER A 30 11.28 -0.18 -12.75
C SER A 30 12.28 0.49 -11.81
N ARG A 31 12.33 1.82 -11.81
CA ARG A 31 13.23 2.61 -10.96
C ARG A 31 12.96 2.37 -9.47
N ILE A 32 11.70 2.38 -9.05
CA ILE A 32 11.33 2.16 -7.64
C ILE A 32 11.63 0.72 -7.22
N LYS A 33 11.43 -0.25 -8.12
CA LYS A 33 11.80 -1.64 -7.88
C LYS A 33 13.30 -1.79 -7.66
N GLU A 34 14.14 -1.15 -8.47
CA GLU A 34 15.61 -1.16 -8.30
C GLU A 34 16.04 -0.54 -6.97
N VAL A 35 15.50 0.64 -6.63
CA VAL A 35 15.77 1.32 -5.35
C VAL A 35 15.35 0.44 -4.18
N SER A 36 14.18 -0.20 -4.29
CA SER A 36 13.68 -1.12 -3.26
C SER A 36 14.60 -2.33 -3.07
N LEU A 37 15.06 -2.95 -4.16
CA LEU A 37 15.98 -4.08 -4.09
C LEU A 37 17.32 -3.69 -3.46
N LYS A 38 17.84 -2.50 -3.80
CA LYS A 38 19.07 -1.97 -3.18
C LYS A 38 18.88 -1.75 -1.68
N ALA A 39 17.82 -1.04 -1.28
CA ALA A 39 17.48 -0.80 0.13
C ALA A 39 17.36 -2.11 0.92
N LEU A 40 16.73 -3.13 0.32
CA LEU A 40 16.57 -4.46 0.93
C LEU A 40 17.90 -5.21 1.05
N SER A 41 18.85 -5.02 0.13
CA SER A 41 20.17 -5.68 0.18
C SER A 41 21.08 -5.12 1.27
N GLU A 42 20.84 -3.87 1.67
CA GLU A 42 21.59 -3.18 2.72
C GLU A 42 20.99 -3.39 4.12
N LEU A 43 19.85 -4.09 4.22
CA LEU A 43 19.19 -4.34 5.50
C LEU A 43 20.00 -5.27 6.41
N PRO A 44 20.26 -4.89 7.67
CA PRO A 44 20.87 -5.79 8.63
C PRO A 44 19.89 -6.91 9.01
N PRO A 45 20.38 -8.14 9.30
CA PRO A 45 19.52 -9.26 9.72
C PRO A 45 18.60 -8.91 10.91
N ALA A 46 19.10 -8.11 11.85
CA ALA A 46 18.33 -7.66 13.02
C ALA A 46 17.06 -6.87 12.65
N HIS A 47 17.02 -6.19 11.50
CA HIS A 47 15.81 -5.50 11.04
C HIS A 47 14.70 -6.49 10.70
N ARG A 48 15.04 -7.59 10.03
CA ARG A 48 14.08 -8.63 9.66
C ARG A 48 13.56 -9.38 10.89
N GLU A 49 14.43 -9.65 11.87
CA GLU A 49 13.99 -10.26 13.13
C GLU A 49 13.01 -9.38 13.90
N ARG A 50 13.24 -8.06 13.97
CA ARG A 50 12.29 -7.13 14.59
C ARG A 50 10.96 -7.03 13.84
N ASN A 51 10.99 -7.14 12.51
CA ASN A 51 9.83 -6.98 11.64
C ASN A 51 9.35 -8.32 11.05
N LYS A 52 9.50 -9.43 11.78
CA LYS A 52 9.38 -10.78 11.22
C LYS A 52 8.06 -11.06 10.49
N SER A 53 6.95 -10.49 10.96
CA SER A 53 5.62 -10.66 10.35
C SER A 53 5.40 -9.82 9.08
N GLN A 54 6.03 -8.66 8.99
CA GLN A 54 6.02 -7.78 7.82
C GLN A 54 7.12 -8.16 6.82
N GLY A 55 8.21 -8.76 7.29
CA GLY A 55 9.42 -9.11 6.54
C GLY A 55 10.42 -7.96 6.46
N SER A 56 9.95 -6.75 6.14
CA SER A 56 10.69 -5.50 6.27
C SER A 56 9.72 -4.33 6.47
N LEU A 57 10.24 -3.26 7.08
CA LEU A 57 9.56 -1.98 7.18
C LEU A 57 10.61 -0.87 6.99
N ILE A 58 10.89 -0.49 5.74
CA ILE A 58 11.86 0.57 5.41
C ILE A 58 11.07 1.84 5.08
N LEU A 59 11.36 2.95 5.75
CA LEU A 59 10.66 4.21 5.51
C LEU A 59 11.03 4.79 4.13
N ILE A 60 10.05 5.07 3.27
CA ILE A 60 10.33 5.62 1.93
C ILE A 60 10.74 7.09 1.96
N ALA A 61 10.52 7.80 3.08
CA ALA A 61 10.96 9.18 3.25
C ALA A 61 12.50 9.32 3.19
N ASP A 62 13.24 8.23 3.43
CA ASP A 62 14.70 8.19 3.31
C ASP A 62 15.16 8.02 1.84
N TYR A 63 14.23 7.87 0.89
CA TYR A 63 14.49 7.56 -0.52
C TYR A 63 13.75 8.55 -1.42
N PRO A 64 14.39 9.67 -1.81
CA PRO A 64 13.78 10.72 -2.63
C PRO A 64 13.16 10.20 -3.93
N GLU A 65 13.67 9.11 -4.50
CA GLU A 65 13.13 8.51 -5.73
C GLU A 65 11.64 8.15 -5.63
N PHE A 66 11.11 7.90 -4.43
CA PHE A 66 9.68 7.64 -4.25
C PHE A 66 8.79 8.86 -4.46
N SER A 67 9.34 10.09 -4.55
CA SER A 67 8.55 11.30 -4.83
C SER A 67 7.77 11.18 -6.13
N ASP A 68 8.37 10.58 -7.16
CA ASP A 68 7.75 10.44 -8.47
C ASP A 68 6.57 9.47 -8.44
N LEU A 69 6.67 8.40 -7.63
CA LEU A 69 5.58 7.46 -7.41
C LEU A 69 4.45 8.09 -6.59
N ILE A 70 4.78 8.81 -5.51
CA ILE A 70 3.81 9.49 -4.66
C ILE A 70 3.04 10.55 -5.46
N ALA A 71 3.73 11.27 -6.36
CA ALA A 71 3.16 12.31 -7.20
C ALA A 71 2.67 11.79 -8.57
N HIS A 72 2.60 10.47 -8.78
CA HIS A 72 2.33 9.92 -10.09
C HIS A 72 0.90 10.27 -10.56
N PRO A 73 0.69 10.76 -11.80
CA PRO A 73 -0.64 11.12 -12.30
C PRO A 73 -1.65 9.98 -12.26
N ALA A 74 -1.21 8.74 -12.49
CA ALA A 74 -2.08 7.56 -12.40
C ALA A 74 -2.63 7.36 -10.98
N LEU A 75 -1.83 7.65 -9.94
CA LEU A 75 -2.25 7.55 -8.56
C LEU A 75 -3.25 8.65 -8.20
N PHE A 76 -3.03 9.88 -8.66
CA PHE A 76 -4.00 10.97 -8.52
C PHE A 76 -5.32 10.67 -9.24
N LYS A 77 -5.27 10.03 -10.41
CA LYS A 77 -6.47 9.56 -11.10
C LYS A 77 -7.24 8.54 -10.25
N VAL A 78 -6.55 7.58 -9.64
CA VAL A 78 -7.18 6.61 -8.71
C VAL A 78 -7.86 7.34 -7.56
N PHE A 79 -7.18 8.30 -6.92
CA PHE A 79 -7.77 9.08 -5.83
C PHE A 79 -8.99 9.88 -6.26
N HIS A 80 -8.92 10.53 -7.42
CA HIS A 80 -10.05 11.25 -8.00
C HIS A 80 -11.23 10.31 -8.30
N ASP A 81 -10.97 9.15 -8.90
CA ASP A 81 -12.00 8.14 -9.20
C ASP A 81 -12.65 7.57 -7.92
N LEU A 82 -11.90 7.53 -6.81
CA LEU A 82 -12.42 7.20 -5.48
C LEU A 82 -13.13 8.36 -4.79
N GLY A 83 -13.16 9.57 -5.37
CA GLY A 83 -13.83 10.76 -4.82
C GLY A 83 -12.98 11.56 -3.82
N PHE A 84 -11.66 11.39 -3.83
CA PHE A 84 -10.73 12.16 -2.99
C PHE A 84 -10.11 13.31 -3.80
N ALA A 85 -10.39 14.55 -3.39
CA ALA A 85 -9.94 15.76 -4.10
C ALA A 85 -8.69 16.43 -3.50
N ASP A 86 -8.38 16.20 -2.22
CA ASP A 86 -7.25 16.81 -1.52
C ASP A 86 -6.46 15.75 -0.73
N THR A 87 -5.80 14.85 -1.45
CA THR A 87 -5.00 13.79 -0.82
C THR A 87 -3.65 14.30 -0.36
N ARG A 88 -3.23 13.86 0.82
CA ARG A 88 -1.93 14.20 1.42
C ARG A 88 -1.16 12.93 1.73
N PHE A 89 0.12 12.93 1.39
CA PHE A 89 1.02 11.86 1.79
C PHE A 89 1.36 11.98 3.29
N SER A 90 1.21 10.88 4.02
CA SER A 90 1.50 10.81 5.46
C SER A 90 2.79 10.03 5.73
N SER A 91 2.83 8.77 5.27
CA SER A 91 4.00 7.90 5.36
C SER A 91 3.89 6.78 4.33
N GLY A 92 5.00 6.07 4.11
CA GLY A 92 5.04 4.91 3.22
C GLY A 92 6.24 4.04 3.54
N TYR A 93 6.14 2.75 3.20
CA TYR A 93 7.16 1.77 3.57
C TYR A 93 7.43 0.75 2.46
N ILE A 94 8.70 0.32 2.35
CA ILE A 94 9.10 -0.83 1.53
C ILE A 94 8.93 -2.08 2.38
N ILE A 95 7.98 -2.93 1.96
CA ILE A 95 7.66 -4.20 2.60
C ILE A 95 8.06 -5.34 1.67
N SER A 96 8.88 -6.26 2.17
CA SER A 96 9.33 -7.44 1.45
C SER A 96 9.36 -8.63 2.38
N LYS A 97 8.57 -9.65 2.03
CA LYS A 97 8.49 -10.92 2.77
C LYS A 97 9.44 -11.96 2.17
N PRO A 98 10.51 -12.34 2.89
CA PRO A 98 11.30 -13.49 2.49
C PRO A 98 10.50 -14.78 2.54
N VAL A 99 10.98 -15.78 1.80
CA VAL A 99 10.42 -17.14 1.79
C VAL A 99 10.30 -17.66 3.23
N GLN A 100 9.18 -18.32 3.56
CA GLN A 100 8.86 -18.87 4.88
C GLN A 100 8.70 -17.84 6.02
N SER A 101 8.60 -16.53 5.71
CA SER A 101 8.21 -15.55 6.72
C SER A 101 6.82 -15.85 7.28
N PRO A 102 6.59 -15.65 8.59
CA PRO A 102 5.28 -15.87 9.19
C PRO A 102 4.22 -14.93 8.58
N ALA A 103 2.97 -15.36 8.66
CA ALA A 103 1.85 -14.50 8.31
C ALA A 103 1.81 -13.27 9.24
N LEU A 104 1.38 -12.13 8.69
CA LEU A 104 1.04 -10.97 9.50
C LEU A 104 -0.29 -11.26 10.21
N PHE A 105 -0.36 -10.93 11.49
CA PHE A 105 -1.57 -11.13 12.29
C PHE A 105 -2.67 -10.17 11.83
N TRP A 106 -3.93 -10.51 12.10
CA TRP A 106 -5.06 -9.62 11.82
C TRP A 106 -4.93 -8.35 12.66
N HIS A 107 -4.93 -7.20 12.02
CA HIS A 107 -4.87 -5.88 12.64
C HIS A 107 -5.52 -4.86 11.72
N GLN A 108 -5.65 -3.64 12.23
CA GLN A 108 -6.11 -2.46 11.53
C GLN A 108 -5.09 -1.35 11.76
N ASP A 109 -4.85 -0.52 10.74
CA ASP A 109 -3.80 0.50 10.77
C ASP A 109 -4.24 1.80 11.47
N TRP A 110 -5.55 2.08 11.53
CA TRP A 110 -6.06 3.28 12.16
C TRP A 110 -5.78 3.26 13.67
N TRP A 111 -5.21 4.35 14.18
CA TRP A 111 -4.84 4.51 15.59
C TRP A 111 -5.71 5.55 16.32
N GLY A 112 -6.41 6.42 15.58
CA GLY A 112 -7.17 7.56 16.10
C GLY A 112 -8.56 7.22 16.63
N TRP A 113 -8.77 6.06 17.27
CA TRP A 113 -10.09 5.56 17.69
C TRP A 113 -10.91 6.50 18.58
N GLY A 114 -10.24 7.33 19.37
CA GLY A 114 -10.90 8.31 20.25
C GLY A 114 -11.22 9.65 19.59
N ASP A 115 -10.77 9.87 18.35
CA ASP A 115 -11.05 11.11 17.63
C ASP A 115 -12.49 11.10 17.10
N PRO A 116 -13.25 12.22 17.20
CA PRO A 116 -14.61 12.33 16.69
C PRO A 116 -14.80 11.86 15.24
N ILE A 117 -13.77 11.99 14.38
CA ILE A 117 -13.84 11.54 12.98
C ILE A 117 -14.10 10.03 12.85
N SER A 118 -13.63 9.24 13.82
CA SER A 118 -13.81 7.78 13.85
C SER A 118 -15.26 7.33 14.03
N TYR A 119 -16.16 8.26 14.37
CA TYR A 119 -17.59 8.03 14.53
C TYR A 119 -18.41 8.64 13.38
N THR A 120 -17.77 8.86 12.23
CA THR A 120 -18.39 9.40 11.01
C THR A 120 -18.11 8.50 9.82
N ASP A 121 -18.85 8.66 8.73
CA ASP A 121 -18.62 7.93 7.47
C ASP A 121 -17.45 8.51 6.64
N GLN A 122 -16.73 9.52 7.18
CA GLN A 122 -15.61 10.12 6.48
C GLN A 122 -14.39 9.19 6.53
N ILE A 123 -13.90 8.81 5.36
CA ILE A 123 -12.62 8.09 5.23
C ILE A 123 -11.48 9.07 5.60
N ALA A 124 -10.91 8.89 6.79
CA ALA A 124 -9.83 9.73 7.31
C ALA A 124 -8.47 9.42 6.65
N GLN A 125 -8.23 8.15 6.30
CA GLN A 125 -6.97 7.70 5.73
C GLN A 125 -7.21 6.48 4.84
N VAL A 126 -6.48 6.41 3.72
CA VAL A 126 -6.40 5.22 2.88
C VAL A 126 -4.97 4.70 2.84
N PHE A 127 -4.83 3.38 2.89
CA PHE A 127 -3.56 2.69 2.65
C PHE A 127 -3.50 2.22 1.19
N VAL A 128 -2.42 2.56 0.48
CA VAL A 128 -2.20 2.16 -0.91
C VAL A 128 -1.07 1.14 -0.95
N MET A 129 -1.41 -0.11 -1.28
CA MET A 129 -0.42 -1.17 -1.53
C MET A 129 -0.09 -1.26 -3.02
N ILE A 130 1.16 -1.00 -3.38
CA ILE A 130 1.67 -1.11 -4.75
C ILE A 130 2.60 -2.32 -4.84
N TYR A 131 2.21 -3.33 -5.61
CA TYR A 131 3.03 -4.53 -5.81
C TYR A 131 4.11 -4.29 -6.86
N LEU A 132 5.39 -4.37 -6.47
CA LEU A 132 6.56 -4.22 -7.35
C LEU A 132 7.02 -5.54 -8.01
N GLN A 133 6.30 -6.62 -7.72
CA GLN A 133 6.48 -7.96 -8.29
C GLN A 133 5.16 -8.71 -8.25
N ASP A 134 5.06 -9.76 -9.07
CA ASP A 134 3.92 -10.67 -9.04
C ASP A 134 3.73 -11.23 -7.63
N THR A 135 2.53 -11.04 -7.11
CA THR A 135 2.20 -11.40 -5.73
C THR A 135 0.94 -12.27 -5.69
N ALA A 136 1.07 -13.42 -5.04
CA ALA A 136 0.07 -14.47 -4.94
C ALA A 136 0.02 -15.01 -3.50
N LYS A 137 -0.92 -15.92 -3.25
CA LYS A 137 -1.15 -16.52 -1.92
C LYS A 137 0.10 -17.20 -1.35
N ASN A 138 0.95 -17.76 -2.21
CA ASN A 138 2.15 -18.50 -1.80
C ASN A 138 3.38 -17.62 -1.52
N ASN A 139 3.40 -16.35 -1.94
CA ASN A 139 4.53 -15.43 -1.72
C ASN A 139 4.14 -14.19 -0.91
N GLY A 140 2.99 -14.25 -0.22
CA GLY A 140 2.65 -13.31 0.85
C GLY A 140 1.74 -12.16 0.44
N CYS A 141 0.79 -12.37 -0.48
CA CYS A 141 -0.26 -11.40 -0.75
C CYS A 141 -1.00 -10.97 0.52
N LEU A 142 -1.52 -9.74 0.51
CA LEU A 142 -2.42 -9.28 1.58
C LEU A 142 -3.67 -10.16 1.65
N ARG A 143 -4.21 -10.24 2.86
CA ARG A 143 -5.54 -10.76 3.14
C ARG A 143 -6.31 -9.65 3.82
N VAL A 144 -7.53 -9.44 3.37
CA VAL A 144 -8.44 -8.43 3.91
C VAL A 144 -9.71 -9.14 4.37
N LEU A 145 -10.39 -8.57 5.36
CA LEU A 145 -11.73 -8.97 5.76
C LEU A 145 -12.69 -7.94 5.19
N PRO A 146 -13.57 -8.29 4.24
CA PRO A 146 -14.61 -7.37 3.79
C PRO A 146 -15.62 -7.12 4.91
N GLY A 147 -16.14 -5.90 5.02
CA GLY A 147 -17.25 -5.56 5.90
C GLY A 147 -17.41 -4.08 6.17
#